data_AF-A0AA37CJ77-F1
#
_entry.id   AF-A0AA37CJ77-F1
#
_cell.length_a   1.000
_cell.length_b   1.000
_cell.length_c   1.000
_cell.angle_alpha   90.00
_cell.angle_beta   90.00
_cell.angle_gamma   90.00
#
_symmetry.space_group_name_H-M   'P 1'
#
loop_
_entity.id
_entity.type
_entity.pdbx_description
1 polymer ?
#
loop_
_entity_poly.entity_id
_entity_poly.type
_entity_poly.pdbx_seq_one_letter_code
_entity_poly.pdbx_strand_id
1 'polypeptide(L)'
;MIEEVRRRAYLTAMQVSSWLPRVELPFAAASRAELLQPLPEPEVAPVVPVTAPVVEAKTAVEPPRPVIEVPRPSAASKVFAKPEAKAEPEQAPVAEAKPVLPPPRFALQLLRAGDCALLVELATGEPFQSRDPSYLLLKDLLRAAGLPDAPQQVGDGSPIRWPLLTRGNLDQGPDAARDYVQGVLAGQLEAEPCRCLWLIGLPAVRFAGEADAEAYNRELQVEGLGAAWALPSLELLMDEPERKVEVWRAMRRIMPRWKQPS
;
A
#
# COMPACT_ATOMS: atom_id res chain seq x y z
N MET A 1 30.07 36.87 -2.79
CA MET A 1 28.60 37.01 -2.87
C MET A 1 28.07 36.43 -4.18
N ILE A 2 28.60 36.86 -5.35
CA ILE A 2 28.30 36.31 -6.69
C ILE A 2 28.51 34.78 -6.79
N GLU A 3 29.53 34.25 -6.10
CA GLU A 3 29.87 32.82 -6.15
C GLU A 3 28.78 31.89 -5.58
N GLU A 4 28.08 32.26 -4.50
CA GLU A 4 27.07 31.36 -3.89
C GLU A 4 25.77 31.31 -4.70
N VAL A 5 25.40 32.43 -5.34
CA VAL A 5 24.26 32.49 -6.26
C VAL A 5 24.55 31.63 -7.50
N ARG A 6 25.76 31.75 -8.07
CA ARG A 6 26.20 30.94 -9.22
C ARG A 6 26.25 29.45 -8.87
N ARG A 7 26.75 29.11 -7.67
CA ARG A 7 26.78 27.72 -7.17
C ARG A 7 25.38 27.12 -7.04
N ARG A 8 24.41 27.86 -6.48
CA ARG A 8 23.02 27.39 -6.36
C ARG A 8 22.36 27.18 -7.72
N ALA A 9 22.53 28.13 -8.66
CA ALA A 9 22.01 27.98 -10.01
C ALA A 9 22.58 26.75 -10.73
N TYR A 10 23.89 26.49 -10.58
CA TYR A 10 24.53 25.30 -11.11
C TYR A 10 23.97 24.00 -10.51
N LEU A 11 23.82 23.94 -9.18
CA LEU A 11 23.23 22.77 -8.51
C LEU A 11 21.78 22.53 -8.94
N THR A 12 20.99 23.60 -9.09
CA THR A 12 19.62 23.51 -9.61
C THR A 12 19.59 23.00 -11.06
N ALA A 13 20.51 23.46 -11.93
CA ALA A 13 20.63 22.96 -13.30
C ALA A 13 21.00 21.47 -13.35
N MET A 14 21.77 21.00 -12.38
CA MET A 14 22.10 19.58 -12.18
C MET A 14 20.98 18.80 -11.46
N GLN A 15 19.81 19.40 -11.25
CA GLN A 15 18.66 18.84 -10.54
C GLN A 15 18.97 18.44 -9.08
N VAL A 16 19.95 19.10 -8.45
CA VAL A 16 20.31 18.93 -7.04
C VAL A 16 19.62 19.99 -6.20
N SER A 17 18.72 19.56 -5.32
CA SER A 17 18.00 20.43 -4.39
C SER A 17 18.90 20.94 -3.26
N SER A 18 18.96 22.25 -3.06
CA SER A 18 19.70 22.88 -1.95
C SER A 18 18.74 23.32 -0.84
N TRP A 19 18.94 22.81 0.37
CA TRP A 19 18.14 23.14 1.56
C TRP A 19 18.90 24.07 2.51
N LEU A 20 18.23 25.13 2.96
CA LEU A 20 18.74 26.05 3.98
C LEU A 20 17.78 26.08 5.18
N PRO A 21 18.28 25.97 6.43
CA PRO A 21 17.44 26.13 7.63
C PRO A 21 16.81 27.52 7.67
N ARG A 22 15.48 27.57 7.89
CA ARG A 22 14.72 28.83 8.08
C ARG A 22 14.64 29.27 9.54
N VAL A 23 15.10 28.43 10.46
CA VAL A 23 15.12 28.68 11.90
C VAL A 23 16.58 28.80 12.33
N GLU A 24 16.88 29.77 13.18
CA GLU A 24 18.21 29.88 13.79
C GLU A 24 18.44 28.68 14.70
N LEU A 25 19.49 27.92 14.39
CA LEU A 25 19.88 26.79 15.21
C LEU A 25 20.75 27.28 16.38
N PRO A 26 20.51 26.81 17.61
CA PRO A 26 21.35 27.19 18.75
C PRO A 26 22.80 26.79 18.48
N PHE A 27 23.72 27.71 18.78
CA PHE A 27 25.18 27.57 18.58
C PHE A 27 25.67 27.51 17.13
N ALA A 28 24.79 27.66 16.12
CA ALA A 28 25.19 27.79 14.72
C ALA A 28 25.38 29.26 14.33
N ALA A 29 26.22 29.49 13.31
CA ALA A 29 26.31 30.81 12.68
C ALA A 29 24.98 31.19 12.02
N ALA A 30 24.61 32.47 12.11
CA ALA A 30 23.38 32.98 11.52
C ALA A 30 23.31 32.70 10.01
N SER A 31 22.15 32.25 9.54
CA SER A 31 21.88 32.07 8.12
C SER A 31 21.99 33.42 7.41
N ARG A 32 22.65 33.43 6.23
CA ARG A 32 22.75 34.63 5.41
C ARG A 32 21.39 34.95 4.79
N ALA A 33 20.82 36.11 5.13
CA ALA A 33 19.48 36.52 4.67
C ALA A 33 19.34 36.52 3.13
N GLU A 34 20.40 36.87 2.40
CA GLU A 34 20.45 36.85 0.93
C GLU A 34 20.19 35.45 0.32
N LEU A 35 20.50 34.36 1.05
CA LEU A 35 20.27 32.99 0.57
C LEU A 35 18.81 32.56 0.69
N LEU A 36 18.05 33.22 1.55
CA LEU A 36 16.61 33.01 1.70
C LEU A 36 15.80 33.72 0.62
N GLN A 37 16.41 34.66 -0.11
CA GLN A 37 15.76 35.31 -1.24
C GLN A 37 15.58 34.32 -2.40
N PRO A 38 14.43 34.37 -3.10
CA PRO A 38 14.22 33.58 -4.30
C PRO A 38 15.31 33.94 -5.32
N LEU A 39 15.85 32.91 -5.98
CA LEU A 39 16.76 33.13 -7.10
C LEU A 39 15.99 33.90 -8.18
N PRO A 40 16.58 34.95 -8.79
CA PRO A 40 15.94 35.62 -9.91
C PRO A 40 15.66 34.58 -10.99
N GLU A 41 14.39 34.48 -11.41
CA GLU A 41 14.05 33.66 -12.57
C GLU A 41 14.86 34.19 -13.75
N PRO A 42 15.52 33.29 -14.51
CA PRO A 42 16.16 33.73 -15.73
C PRO A 42 15.06 34.35 -16.61
N GLU A 43 15.20 35.64 -16.93
CA GLU A 43 14.40 36.26 -17.97
C GLU A 43 14.58 35.40 -19.22
N VAL A 44 13.53 34.66 -19.57
CA VAL A 44 13.49 33.89 -20.79
C VAL A 44 13.44 34.94 -21.90
N ALA A 45 14.61 35.32 -22.39
CA ALA A 45 14.73 36.15 -23.57
C ALA A 45 13.84 35.51 -24.66
N PRO A 46 12.96 36.28 -25.31
CA PRO A 46 12.08 35.73 -26.32
C PRO A 46 12.96 35.05 -27.37
N VAL A 47 12.70 33.77 -27.60
CA VAL A 47 13.36 32.99 -28.63
C VAL A 47 13.00 33.65 -29.95
N VAL A 48 13.91 34.46 -30.47
CA VAL A 48 13.80 34.99 -31.83
C VAL A 48 13.89 33.77 -32.74
N PRO A 49 12.86 33.44 -33.52
CA PRO A 49 12.94 32.32 -34.44
C PRO A 49 14.00 32.67 -35.49
N VAL A 50 15.15 32.00 -35.43
CA VAL A 50 16.11 32.01 -36.52
C VAL A 50 15.45 31.26 -37.68
N THR A 51 14.98 32.03 -38.65
CA THR A 51 14.56 31.54 -39.95
C THR A 51 15.79 31.03 -40.68
N ALA A 52 16.03 29.73 -40.60
CA ALA A 52 16.94 29.05 -41.50
C ALA A 52 16.29 28.97 -42.90
N PRO A 53 16.99 29.33 -43.99
CA PRO A 53 16.43 29.26 -45.33
C PRO A 53 16.22 27.81 -45.75
N VAL A 54 15.01 27.55 -46.24
CA VAL A 54 14.62 26.33 -46.95
C VAL A 54 15.43 26.23 -48.24
N VAL A 55 16.20 25.15 -48.39
CA VAL A 55 16.73 24.72 -49.69
C VAL A 55 15.97 23.46 -50.09
N GLU A 56 15.33 23.55 -51.25
CA GLU A 56 14.54 22.49 -51.87
C GLU A 56 15.37 21.24 -52.20
N ALA A 57 14.74 20.12 -51.86
CA ALA A 57 14.76 18.78 -52.46
C ALA A 57 15.77 18.49 -53.58
N LYS A 58 16.67 17.54 -53.30
CA LYS A 58 17.07 16.53 -54.29
C LYS A 58 16.84 15.12 -53.72
N THR A 59 16.00 14.40 -54.44
CA THR A 59 15.62 13.00 -54.28
C THR A 59 16.84 12.08 -54.34
N ALA A 60 17.02 11.23 -53.33
CA ALA A 60 17.93 10.09 -53.39
C ALA A 60 17.39 8.94 -52.50
N VAL A 61 16.77 7.99 -53.19
CA VAL A 61 16.54 6.55 -52.94
C VAL A 61 16.88 6.01 -51.54
N GLU A 62 15.84 5.49 -50.89
CA GLU A 62 15.82 4.74 -49.63
C GLU A 62 16.14 3.24 -49.86
N PRO A 63 17.07 2.63 -49.12
CA PRO A 63 17.12 1.17 -48.94
C PRO A 63 16.35 0.74 -47.68
N PRO A 64 15.55 -0.35 -47.74
CA PRO A 64 14.61 -0.71 -46.68
C PRO A 64 15.27 -1.37 -45.46
N ARG A 65 14.64 -1.13 -44.31
CA ARG A 65 14.98 -1.66 -42.98
C ARG A 65 14.60 -3.16 -42.89
N PRO A 66 15.47 -4.04 -42.36
CA PRO A 66 15.07 -5.40 -42.02
C PRO A 66 14.32 -5.43 -40.69
N VAL A 67 13.05 -5.83 -40.75
CA VAL A 67 12.20 -6.19 -39.62
C VAL A 67 12.61 -7.57 -39.14
N ILE A 68 12.91 -7.70 -37.85
CA ILE A 68 13.21 -8.97 -37.20
C ILE A 68 11.87 -9.60 -36.81
N GLU A 69 11.43 -10.59 -37.57
CA GLU A 69 10.25 -11.41 -37.27
C GLU A 69 10.63 -12.51 -36.25
N VAL A 70 9.93 -12.51 -35.11
CA VAL A 70 10.03 -13.56 -34.09
C VAL A 70 9.11 -14.72 -34.52
N PRO A 71 9.63 -15.94 -34.75
CA PRO A 71 8.81 -17.04 -35.22
C PRO A 71 7.99 -17.64 -34.07
N ARG A 72 6.67 -17.47 -34.19
CA ARG A 72 5.64 -18.18 -33.43
C ARG A 72 5.36 -19.51 -34.14
N PRO A 73 5.63 -20.68 -33.54
CA PRO A 73 5.23 -21.94 -34.15
C PRO A 73 3.73 -22.18 -33.85
N SER A 74 2.91 -22.19 -34.91
CA SER A 74 1.53 -22.64 -34.87
C SER A 74 1.38 -23.96 -35.63
N ALA A 75 0.69 -24.89 -34.98
CA ALA A 75 0.03 -26.11 -35.41
C ALA A 75 0.17 -26.58 -36.88
N ALA A 76 0.57 -27.84 -37.04
CA ALA A 76 0.19 -28.68 -38.18
C ALA A 76 -0.50 -29.95 -37.67
N SER A 77 -1.81 -30.01 -37.91
CA SER A 77 -2.67 -31.18 -37.73
C SER A 77 -2.48 -32.20 -38.86
N LYS A 78 -2.37 -33.49 -38.52
CA LYS A 78 -2.74 -34.63 -39.39
C LYS A 78 -3.32 -35.78 -38.56
N VAL A 79 -4.63 -35.72 -38.32
CA VAL A 79 -5.67 -36.61 -38.87
C VAL A 79 -5.46 -38.15 -38.90
N PHE A 80 -6.42 -38.82 -38.24
CA PHE A 80 -7.02 -40.17 -38.34
C PHE A 80 -6.26 -41.46 -37.96
N ALA A 81 -6.73 -42.10 -36.87
CA ALA A 81 -7.34 -43.43 -36.89
C ALA A 81 -8.21 -43.68 -35.63
N LYS A 82 -9.45 -44.13 -35.83
CA LYS A 82 -10.45 -44.73 -34.90
C LYS A 82 -11.03 -45.94 -35.69
N PRO A 83 -11.50 -47.09 -35.14
CA PRO A 83 -12.29 -47.33 -33.91
C PRO A 83 -11.77 -48.54 -33.08
N GLU A 84 -12.34 -49.09 -31.98
CA GLU A 84 -13.70 -49.31 -31.47
C GLU A 84 -13.50 -49.86 -30.02
N ALA A 85 -14.11 -49.33 -28.95
CA ALA A 85 -15.40 -49.71 -28.33
C ALA A 85 -15.28 -50.32 -26.90
N LYS A 86 -15.94 -49.62 -25.96
CA LYS A 86 -16.81 -50.14 -24.89
C LYS A 86 -16.16 -50.65 -23.57
N ALA A 87 -16.19 -49.80 -22.54
CA ALA A 87 -16.88 -50.05 -21.26
C ALA A 87 -16.67 -48.87 -20.29
N GLU A 88 -17.72 -48.11 -20.02
CA GLU A 88 -17.99 -47.49 -18.71
C GLU A 88 -19.13 -48.32 -18.07
N PRO A 89 -19.39 -48.29 -16.75
CA PRO A 89 -19.08 -47.18 -15.83
C PRO A 89 -18.53 -47.60 -14.45
N GLU A 90 -17.76 -46.72 -13.81
CA GLU A 90 -17.98 -46.44 -12.38
C GLU A 90 -17.61 -44.99 -12.08
N GLN A 91 -18.65 -44.22 -11.74
CA GLN A 91 -18.61 -42.80 -11.44
C GLN A 91 -17.95 -42.60 -10.07
N ALA A 92 -16.68 -42.21 -10.07
CA ALA A 92 -16.15 -41.43 -8.95
C ALA A 92 -16.66 -39.98 -9.14
N PRO A 93 -17.25 -39.33 -8.12
CA PRO A 93 -17.68 -37.96 -8.25
C PRO A 93 -16.44 -37.10 -8.52
N VAL A 94 -16.39 -36.51 -9.71
CA VAL A 94 -15.44 -35.46 -10.04
C VAL A 94 -15.79 -34.32 -9.11
N ALA A 95 -15.00 -34.19 -8.03
CA ALA A 95 -15.04 -33.02 -7.17
C ALA A 95 -14.91 -31.80 -8.08
N GLU A 96 -15.96 -30.99 -8.10
CA GLU A 96 -16.02 -29.75 -8.85
C GLU A 96 -14.78 -28.94 -8.50
N ALA A 97 -13.88 -28.80 -9.47
CA ALA A 97 -12.70 -27.97 -9.33
C ALA A 97 -13.19 -26.53 -9.16
N LYS A 98 -13.31 -26.09 -7.90
CA LYS A 98 -13.52 -24.68 -7.57
C LYS A 98 -12.50 -23.88 -8.38
N PRO A 99 -12.93 -22.82 -9.10
CA PRO A 99 -12.00 -21.97 -9.82
C PRO A 99 -10.95 -21.47 -8.83
N VAL A 100 -9.70 -21.87 -9.03
CA VAL A 100 -8.58 -21.48 -8.17
C VAL A 100 -8.33 -20.00 -8.44
N LEU A 101 -9.03 -19.15 -7.70
CA LEU A 101 -8.72 -17.72 -7.64
C LEU A 101 -7.27 -17.60 -7.16
N PRO A 102 -6.48 -16.71 -7.78
CA PRO A 102 -5.10 -16.51 -7.36
C PRO A 102 -5.06 -16.18 -5.85
N PRO A 103 -4.08 -16.72 -5.10
CA PRO A 103 -4.02 -16.53 -3.66
C PRO A 103 -3.94 -15.03 -3.36
N PRO A 104 -4.69 -14.53 -2.37
CA PRO A 104 -4.62 -13.13 -2.00
C PRO A 104 -3.20 -12.76 -1.58
N ARG A 105 -2.84 -11.48 -1.71
CA ARG A 105 -1.52 -10.98 -1.30
C ARG A 105 -1.72 -9.79 -0.40
N PHE A 106 -1.21 -9.89 0.81
CA PHE A 106 -1.29 -8.80 1.78
C PHE A 106 -0.24 -8.97 2.87
N ALA A 107 0.00 -7.88 3.59
CA ALA A 107 0.75 -7.87 4.82
C ALA A 107 -0.03 -7.12 5.89
N LEU A 108 -0.15 -7.70 7.07
CA LEU A 108 -0.86 -7.13 8.22
C LEU A 108 0.07 -7.07 9.42
N GLN A 109 0.06 -5.96 10.15
CA GLN A 109 0.79 -5.82 11.40
C GLN A 109 -0.18 -5.69 12.56
N LEU A 110 0.04 -6.51 13.60
CA LEU A 110 -0.68 -6.40 14.86
C LEU A 110 0.06 -5.47 15.82
N LEU A 111 -0.65 -4.46 16.29
CA LEU A 111 -0.15 -3.44 17.21
C LEU A 111 -1.09 -3.31 18.40
N ARG A 112 -0.57 -2.75 19.50
CA ARG A 112 -1.30 -2.50 20.74
C ARG A 112 -1.22 -1.02 21.11
N ALA A 113 -2.36 -0.41 21.42
CA ALA A 113 -2.42 0.94 21.97
C ALA A 113 -3.38 0.96 23.16
N GLY A 114 -2.82 0.86 24.38
CA GLY A 114 -3.59 0.74 25.61
C GLY A 114 -4.52 -0.48 25.58
N ASP A 115 -5.82 -0.25 25.79
CA ASP A 115 -6.84 -1.30 25.81
C ASP A 115 -7.35 -1.71 24.41
N CYS A 116 -6.80 -1.14 23.33
CA CYS A 116 -7.16 -1.48 21.96
C CYS A 116 -6.04 -2.26 21.26
N ALA A 117 -6.43 -3.26 20.47
CA ALA A 117 -5.56 -3.92 19.50
C ALA A 117 -5.84 -3.36 18.10
N LEU A 118 -4.82 -3.30 17.25
CA LEU A 118 -4.92 -2.76 15.90
C LEU A 118 -4.28 -3.72 14.91
N LEU A 119 -5.08 -4.21 13.97
CA LEU A 119 -4.61 -4.97 12.81
C LEU A 119 -4.55 -4.02 11.61
N VAL A 120 -3.34 -3.70 11.17
CA VAL A 120 -3.10 -2.65 10.17
C VAL A 120 -2.52 -3.22 8.89
N GLU A 121 -3.11 -2.86 7.76
CA GLU A 121 -2.59 -3.14 6.43
C GLU A 121 -1.27 -2.39 6.17
N LEU A 122 -0.24 -3.13 5.74
CA LEU A 122 1.04 -2.62 5.30
C LEU A 122 1.11 -2.63 3.77
N ALA A 123 0.95 -1.46 3.14
CA ALA A 123 0.95 -1.34 1.68
C ALA A 123 2.28 -1.80 1.03
N THR A 124 3.41 -1.56 1.71
CA THR A 124 4.75 -1.96 1.25
C THR A 124 5.13 -3.38 1.68
N GLY A 125 4.36 -3.98 2.58
CA GLY A 125 4.72 -5.24 3.24
C GLY A 125 5.71 -5.09 4.40
N GLU A 126 6.35 -3.95 4.56
CA GLU A 126 7.37 -3.72 5.58
C GLU A 126 6.79 -3.07 6.84
N PRO A 127 7.33 -3.38 8.04
CA PRO A 127 6.90 -2.73 9.28
C PRO A 127 7.02 -1.21 9.20
N PHE A 128 6.14 -0.51 9.91
CA PHE A 128 6.16 0.95 9.95
C PHE A 128 7.50 1.52 10.41
N GLN A 129 7.98 2.52 9.66
CA GLN A 129 9.09 3.35 10.07
C GLN A 129 8.57 4.62 10.74
N SER A 130 9.35 5.20 11.66
CA SER A 130 8.91 6.37 12.45
C SER A 130 8.57 7.61 11.62
N ARG A 131 9.09 7.72 10.39
CA ARG A 131 8.86 8.83 9.46
C ARG A 131 7.85 8.50 8.35
N ASP A 132 7.28 7.30 8.36
CA ASP A 132 6.31 6.88 7.36
C ASP A 132 5.02 7.73 7.49
N PRO A 133 4.53 8.38 6.41
CA PRO A 133 3.29 9.15 6.43
C PRO A 133 2.09 8.37 6.97
N SER A 134 1.96 7.09 6.59
CA SER A 134 0.88 6.22 7.09
C SER A 134 0.98 6.03 8.60
N TYR A 135 2.20 5.82 9.11
CA TYR A 135 2.42 5.70 10.56
C TYR A 135 2.12 7.00 11.31
N LEU A 136 2.49 8.16 10.75
CA LEU A 136 2.15 9.46 11.37
C LEU A 136 0.63 9.67 11.43
N LEU A 137 -0.10 9.32 10.37
CA LEU A 137 -1.56 9.35 10.37
C LEU A 137 -2.15 8.42 11.44
N LEU A 138 -1.62 7.20 11.58
CA LEU A 138 -2.03 6.28 12.64
C LEU A 138 -1.84 6.88 14.04
N LYS A 139 -0.69 7.52 14.30
CA LYS A 139 -0.44 8.20 15.57
C LYS A 139 -1.43 9.33 15.85
N ASP A 140 -1.77 10.10 14.81
CA ASP A 140 -2.76 11.17 14.94
C ASP A 140 -4.16 10.62 15.21
N LEU A 141 -4.54 9.49 14.58
CA LEU A 141 -5.80 8.79 14.87
C LEU A 141 -5.84 8.27 16.32
N LEU A 142 -4.76 7.65 16.79
CA LEU A 142 -4.63 7.17 18.17
C LEU A 142 -4.76 8.32 19.18
N ARG A 143 -4.05 9.43 18.94
CA ARG A 143 -4.14 10.64 19.77
C ARG A 143 -5.57 11.17 19.80
N ALA A 144 -6.24 11.22 18.65
CA ALA A 144 -7.62 11.69 18.54
C ALA A 144 -8.62 10.75 19.25
N ALA A 145 -8.34 9.44 19.28
CA ALA A 145 -9.08 8.45 20.05
C ALA A 145 -8.79 8.48 21.55
N GLY A 146 -7.80 9.26 22.00
CA GLY A 146 -7.33 9.29 23.40
C GLY A 146 -6.58 8.02 23.82
N LEU A 147 -5.99 7.31 22.87
CA LEU A 147 -5.11 6.16 23.11
C LEU A 147 -3.63 6.62 23.10
N PRO A 148 -2.70 5.81 23.64
CA PRO A 148 -1.27 6.09 23.53
C PRO A 148 -0.85 6.24 22.05
N ASP A 149 -0.11 7.31 21.73
CA ASP A 149 0.31 7.61 20.36
C ASP A 149 1.60 6.87 19.93
N ALA A 150 2.11 5.99 20.78
CA ALA A 150 3.21 5.07 20.50
C ALA A 150 2.70 3.63 20.60
N PRO A 151 2.06 3.10 19.54
CA PRO A 151 1.56 1.73 19.55
C PRO A 151 2.73 0.74 19.64
N GLN A 152 2.59 -0.29 20.47
CA GLN A 152 3.58 -1.33 20.68
C GLN A 152 3.35 -2.48 19.70
N GLN A 153 4.43 -3.10 19.23
CA GLN A 153 4.33 -4.31 18.44
C GLN A 153 3.95 -5.49 19.34
N VAL A 154 3.04 -6.34 18.87
CA VAL A 154 2.61 -7.54 19.59
C VAL A 154 3.47 -8.73 19.14
N GLY A 155 3.82 -9.61 20.09
CA GLY A 155 4.62 -10.81 19.82
C GLY A 155 6.07 -10.50 19.44
N ASP A 156 6.54 -11.08 18.35
CA ASP A 156 7.88 -10.86 17.78
C ASP A 156 7.96 -9.61 16.88
N GLY A 157 6.84 -8.92 16.69
CA GLY A 157 6.73 -7.74 15.83
C GLY A 157 6.77 -8.05 14.33
N SER A 158 6.79 -9.32 13.95
CA SER A 158 6.79 -9.74 12.54
C SER A 158 5.40 -9.51 11.92
N PRO A 159 5.32 -8.86 10.75
CA PRO A 159 4.05 -8.77 10.04
C PRO A 159 3.56 -10.14 9.56
N ILE A 160 2.25 -10.35 9.63
CA ILE A 160 1.56 -11.45 8.97
C ILE A 160 1.63 -11.22 7.47
N ARG A 161 2.35 -12.09 6.74
CA ARG A 161 2.46 -12.01 5.28
C ARG A 161 1.73 -13.18 4.64
N TRP A 162 0.89 -12.88 3.66
CA TRP A 162 0.18 -13.87 2.88
C TRP A 162 0.44 -13.64 1.37
N PRO A 163 0.69 -14.69 0.57
CA PRO A 163 0.79 -16.11 0.92
C PRO A 163 2.01 -16.42 1.82
N LEU A 164 1.88 -17.43 2.69
CA LEU A 164 2.96 -17.91 3.56
C LEU A 164 4.13 -18.51 2.77
N LEU A 165 3.82 -19.22 1.69
CA LEU A 165 4.78 -19.94 0.87
C LEU A 165 4.64 -19.53 -0.60
N THR A 166 5.74 -19.17 -1.23
CA THR A 166 5.76 -18.89 -2.68
C THR A 166 5.66 -20.16 -3.52
N ARG A 167 6.04 -21.32 -2.95
CA ARG A 167 6.00 -22.63 -3.60
C ARG A 167 5.48 -23.67 -2.62
N GLY A 168 4.65 -24.58 -3.10
CA GLY A 168 4.08 -25.66 -2.30
C GLY A 168 2.69 -26.04 -2.79
N ASN A 169 2.18 -27.16 -2.28
CA ASN A 169 0.82 -27.64 -2.55
C ASN A 169 -0.15 -27.30 -1.40
N LEU A 170 0.22 -26.36 -0.53
CA LEU A 170 -0.64 -25.90 0.56
C LEU A 170 -1.73 -24.99 -0.01
N ASP A 171 -2.97 -25.20 0.43
CA ASP A 171 -4.07 -24.28 0.10
C ASP A 171 -3.79 -22.92 0.73
N GLN A 172 -3.63 -21.91 -0.13
CA GLN A 172 -3.40 -20.52 0.26
C GLN A 172 -4.50 -19.62 -0.29
N GLY A 173 -5.69 -20.19 -0.50
CA GLY A 173 -6.90 -19.48 -0.89
C GLY A 173 -7.41 -18.48 0.17
N PRO A 174 -8.49 -17.75 -0.15
CA PRO A 174 -9.04 -16.73 0.73
C PRO A 174 -9.57 -17.27 2.06
N ASP A 175 -10.14 -18.47 2.07
CA ASP A 175 -10.66 -19.11 3.29
C ASP A 175 -9.50 -19.49 4.22
N ALA A 176 -8.45 -20.12 3.69
CA ALA A 176 -7.23 -20.43 4.44
C ALA A 176 -6.54 -19.17 5.01
N ALA A 177 -6.56 -18.06 4.26
CA ALA A 177 -6.01 -16.78 4.72
C ALA A 177 -6.80 -16.21 5.91
N ARG A 178 -8.14 -16.33 5.87
CA ARG A 178 -9.04 -15.93 6.96
C ARG A 178 -8.76 -16.76 8.22
N ASP A 179 -8.77 -18.08 8.08
CA ASP A 179 -8.53 -19.01 9.20
C ASP A 179 -7.18 -18.72 9.87
N TYR A 180 -6.15 -18.46 9.07
CA TYR A 180 -4.82 -18.11 9.57
C TYR A 180 -4.84 -16.78 10.34
N VAL A 181 -5.38 -15.70 9.75
CA VAL A 181 -5.41 -14.38 10.39
C VAL A 181 -6.25 -14.39 11.67
N GLN A 182 -7.44 -15.00 11.64
CA GLN A 182 -8.30 -15.13 12.83
C GLN A 182 -7.65 -16.00 13.91
N GLY A 183 -6.99 -17.11 13.54
CA GLY A 183 -6.27 -17.95 14.50
C GLY A 183 -5.12 -17.22 15.19
N VAL A 184 -4.33 -16.44 14.44
CA VAL A 184 -3.27 -15.60 15.02
C VAL A 184 -3.86 -14.55 15.96
N LEU A 185 -4.93 -13.86 15.54
CA LEU A 185 -5.58 -12.85 16.39
C LEU A 185 -6.20 -13.44 17.65
N ALA A 186 -6.88 -14.59 17.55
CA ALA A 186 -7.50 -15.25 18.69
C ALA A 186 -6.45 -15.60 19.75
N GLY A 187 -5.33 -16.21 19.34
CA GLY A 187 -4.24 -16.53 20.28
C GLY A 187 -3.64 -15.30 20.95
N GLN A 188 -3.51 -14.17 20.24
CA GLN A 188 -2.99 -12.93 20.81
C GLN A 188 -4.01 -12.25 21.75
N LEU A 189 -5.30 -12.26 21.41
CA LEU A 189 -6.35 -11.66 22.23
C LEU A 189 -6.68 -12.51 23.46
N GLU A 190 -6.46 -13.82 23.43
CA GLU A 190 -6.52 -14.68 24.61
C GLU A 190 -5.41 -14.36 25.62
N ALA A 191 -4.18 -14.12 25.12
CA ALA A 191 -3.04 -13.75 25.97
C ALA A 191 -3.18 -12.33 26.54
N GLU A 192 -3.60 -11.37 25.71
CA GLU A 192 -3.80 -9.97 26.09
C GLU A 192 -5.16 -9.45 25.59
N PRO A 193 -6.23 -9.59 26.40
CA PRO A 193 -7.57 -9.16 26.01
C PRO A 193 -7.63 -7.67 25.66
N CYS A 194 -8.36 -7.32 24.62
CA CYS A 194 -8.60 -5.93 24.22
C CYS A 194 -10.09 -5.57 24.33
N ARG A 195 -10.40 -4.29 24.55
CA ARG A 195 -11.78 -3.77 24.58
C ARG A 195 -12.36 -3.57 23.19
N CYS A 196 -11.50 -3.29 22.21
CA CYS A 196 -11.89 -3.11 20.82
C CYS A 196 -10.70 -3.44 19.90
N LEU A 197 -10.99 -4.18 18.83
CA LEU A 197 -10.04 -4.47 17.77
C LEU A 197 -10.26 -3.50 16.61
N TRP A 198 -9.24 -2.80 16.15
CA TRP A 198 -9.32 -1.95 14.96
C TRP A 198 -8.83 -2.74 13.74
N LEU A 199 -9.67 -2.84 12.72
CA LEU A 199 -9.34 -3.49 11.45
C LEU A 199 -9.10 -2.42 10.40
N ILE A 200 -7.84 -2.07 10.18
CA ILE A 200 -7.43 -0.97 9.30
C ILE A 200 -6.97 -1.54 7.96
N GLY A 201 -7.74 -1.26 6.91
CA GLY A 201 -7.45 -1.72 5.55
C GLY A 201 -8.32 -2.89 5.11
N LEU A 202 -8.48 -3.05 3.79
CA LEU A 202 -9.39 -4.06 3.24
C LEU A 202 -9.00 -5.49 3.63
N PRO A 203 -7.72 -5.91 3.59
CA PRO A 203 -7.33 -7.24 4.00
C PRO A 203 -7.64 -7.50 5.49
N ALA A 204 -7.46 -6.50 6.37
CA ALA A 204 -7.80 -6.65 7.78
C ALA A 204 -9.31 -6.84 7.96
N VAL A 205 -10.13 -6.01 7.30
CA VAL A 205 -11.60 -6.11 7.37
C VAL A 205 -12.11 -7.43 6.77
N ARG A 206 -11.50 -7.90 5.69
CA ARG A 206 -11.94 -9.11 4.98
C ARG A 206 -11.52 -10.41 5.63
N PHE A 207 -10.26 -10.50 6.06
CA PHE A 207 -9.70 -11.75 6.60
C PHE A 207 -9.82 -11.87 8.11
N ALA A 208 -9.92 -10.76 8.86
CA ALA A 208 -10.24 -10.84 10.28
C ALA A 208 -11.74 -10.60 10.54
N GLY A 209 -12.35 -9.62 9.87
CA GLY A 209 -13.72 -9.17 10.13
C GLY A 209 -14.82 -9.80 9.27
N GLU A 210 -14.46 -10.67 8.32
CA GLU A 210 -15.39 -11.34 7.40
C GLU A 210 -16.33 -10.39 6.63
N ALA A 211 -15.87 -9.17 6.38
CA ALA A 211 -16.63 -8.13 5.73
C ALA A 211 -15.86 -7.50 4.56
N ASP A 212 -16.54 -6.72 3.75
CA ASP A 212 -15.94 -6.00 2.62
C ASP A 212 -15.89 -4.49 2.87
N ALA A 213 -15.43 -3.71 1.88
CA ALA A 213 -15.28 -2.26 1.96
C ALA A 213 -16.58 -1.51 2.35
N GLU A 214 -17.75 -2.10 2.10
CA GLU A 214 -19.05 -1.53 2.51
C GLU A 214 -19.23 -1.44 4.04
N ALA A 215 -18.44 -2.21 4.79
CA ALA A 215 -18.45 -2.21 6.24
C ALA A 215 -17.56 -1.12 6.87
N TYR A 216 -16.82 -0.33 6.08
CA TYR A 216 -16.01 0.74 6.63
C TYR A 216 -16.83 1.68 7.53
N ASN A 217 -16.18 2.13 8.61
CA ASN A 217 -16.75 2.99 9.63
C ASN A 217 -17.87 2.34 10.48
N ARG A 218 -18.06 1.01 10.38
CA ARG A 218 -19.02 0.24 11.18
C ARG A 218 -18.33 -0.66 12.20
N GLU A 219 -19.06 -0.95 13.27
CA GLU A 219 -18.67 -1.99 14.23
C GLU A 219 -19.13 -3.35 13.71
N LEU A 220 -18.25 -4.33 13.79
CA LEU A 220 -18.46 -5.72 13.45
C LEU A 220 -18.40 -6.54 14.75
N GLN A 221 -19.28 -7.53 14.85
CA GLN A 221 -19.16 -8.57 15.87
C GLN A 221 -18.57 -9.78 15.18
N VAL A 222 -17.33 -10.10 15.52
CA VAL A 222 -16.60 -11.22 14.94
C VAL A 222 -16.58 -12.34 15.95
N GLU A 223 -17.00 -13.54 15.53
CA GLU A 223 -16.97 -14.72 16.38
C GLU A 223 -15.52 -15.01 16.81
N GLY A 224 -15.32 -15.28 18.10
CA GLY A 224 -13.98 -15.52 18.68
C GLY A 224 -13.09 -14.28 18.89
N LEU A 225 -13.27 -13.19 18.14
CA LEU A 225 -12.47 -11.96 18.29
C LEU A 225 -13.20 -10.81 19.01
N GLY A 226 -14.53 -10.89 19.11
CA GLY A 226 -15.37 -9.89 19.77
C GLY A 226 -15.66 -8.67 18.90
N ALA A 227 -15.72 -7.49 19.52
CA ALA A 227 -16.08 -6.26 18.83
C ALA A 227 -14.90 -5.66 18.05
N ALA A 228 -15.05 -5.59 16.73
CA ALA A 228 -14.09 -4.99 15.82
C ALA A 228 -14.64 -3.72 15.16
N TRP A 229 -13.78 -2.75 14.90
CA TRP A 229 -14.13 -1.54 14.17
C TRP A 229 -13.43 -1.56 12.81
N ALA A 230 -14.23 -1.60 11.74
CA ALA A 230 -13.73 -1.63 10.37
C ALA A 230 -13.38 -0.22 9.88
N LEU A 231 -12.16 -0.08 9.37
CA LEU A 231 -11.59 1.18 8.90
C LEU A 231 -11.01 1.02 7.49
N PRO A 232 -11.09 2.07 6.65
CA PRO A 232 -10.30 2.15 5.43
C PRO A 232 -8.80 2.03 5.71
N SER A 233 -8.00 1.67 4.70
CA SER A 233 -6.54 1.65 4.84
C SER A 233 -5.99 3.05 5.07
N LEU A 234 -4.83 3.15 5.70
CA LEU A 234 -4.18 4.44 5.97
C LEU A 234 -3.83 5.15 4.65
N GLU A 235 -3.35 4.42 3.65
CA GLU A 235 -3.14 4.93 2.28
C GLU A 235 -4.43 5.51 1.69
N LEU A 236 -5.56 4.78 1.77
CA LEU A 236 -6.83 5.29 1.23
C LEU A 236 -7.30 6.56 1.95
N LEU A 237 -7.05 6.67 3.26
CA LEU A 237 -7.35 7.90 4.01
C LEU A 237 -6.40 9.06 3.67
N MET A 238 -5.18 8.78 3.21
CA MET A 238 -4.28 9.81 2.71
C MET A 238 -4.70 10.29 1.32
N ASP A 239 -5.06 9.36 0.43
CA ASP A 239 -5.48 9.64 -0.94
C ASP A 239 -6.84 10.36 -0.99
N GLU A 240 -7.80 9.95 -0.15
CA GLU A 240 -9.17 10.49 -0.08
C GLU A 240 -9.44 11.11 1.30
N PRO A 241 -8.90 12.32 1.59
CA PRO A 241 -8.96 12.93 2.91
C PRO A 241 -10.39 13.25 3.39
N GLU A 242 -11.35 13.40 2.48
CA GLU A 242 -12.77 13.57 2.78
C GLU A 242 -13.36 12.41 3.61
N ARG A 243 -12.83 11.19 3.46
CA ARG A 243 -13.25 10.01 4.25
C ARG A 243 -12.96 10.16 5.73
N LYS A 244 -11.99 10.99 6.11
CA LYS A 244 -11.64 11.24 7.53
C LYS A 244 -12.82 11.81 8.32
N VAL A 245 -13.76 12.51 7.67
CA VAL A 245 -14.98 13.01 8.32
C VAL A 245 -15.84 11.85 8.82
N GLU A 246 -16.02 10.83 8.00
CA GLU A 246 -16.81 9.65 8.37
C GLU A 246 -16.10 8.80 9.43
N VAL A 247 -14.79 8.61 9.29
CA VAL A 247 -13.94 7.95 10.29
C VAL A 247 -14.06 8.66 11.63
N TRP A 248 -13.94 9.99 11.67
CA TRP A 248 -14.05 10.77 12.90
C TRP A 248 -15.43 10.65 13.55
N ARG A 249 -16.51 10.72 12.76
CA ARG A 249 -17.87 10.52 13.26
C ARG A 249 -18.06 9.13 13.86
N ALA A 250 -17.60 8.09 13.17
CA ALA A 250 -17.65 6.73 13.67
C ALA A 250 -16.82 6.56 14.93
N MET A 251 -15.59 7.09 14.95
CA MET A 251 -14.70 7.01 16.11
C MET A 251 -15.35 7.63 17.34
N ARG A 252 -15.95 8.83 17.23
CA ARG A 252 -16.62 9.48 18.37
C ARG A 252 -17.74 8.65 18.99
N ARG A 253 -18.44 7.85 18.17
CA ARG A 253 -19.51 6.94 18.65
C ARG A 253 -18.95 5.75 19.44
N ILE A 254 -17.82 5.20 19.01
CA ILE A 254 -17.25 3.96 19.55
C ILE A 254 -16.27 4.26 20.71
N MET A 255 -15.61 5.42 20.67
CA MET A 255 -14.60 5.87 21.61
C MET A 255 -14.96 5.76 23.10
N PRO A 256 -16.22 5.95 23.54
CA PRO A 256 -16.59 5.72 24.94
C PRO A 256 -16.25 4.30 25.45
N ARG A 257 -16.24 3.28 24.59
CA ARG A 257 -16.06 1.86 24.98
C ARG A 257 -14.68 1.57 25.55
N TRP A 258 -13.63 2.15 24.98
CA TRP A 258 -12.24 1.95 25.41
C TRP A 258 -11.70 3.07 26.31
N LYS A 259 -12.51 4.12 26.55
CA LYS A 259 -12.19 5.17 27.53
C LYS A 259 -12.75 4.88 28.93
N GLN A 260 -13.72 3.97 29.02
CA GLN A 260 -14.25 3.57 30.31
C GLN A 260 -13.21 2.72 31.05
N PRO A 261 -12.79 3.12 32.26
CA PRO A 261 -11.92 2.29 33.07
C PRO A 261 -12.63 0.98 33.41
N SER A 262 -11.85 -0.11 33.46
CA SER A 262 -12.34 -1.44 33.86
C SER A 262 -12.80 -1.47 35.30
#